data_AF-A0A839QLJ1-F1
#
_entry.id   AF-A0A839QLJ1-F1
#
_cell.length_a   1.000
_cell.length_b   1.000
_cell.length_c   1.000
_cell.angle_alpha   90.00
_cell.angle_beta   90.00
_cell.angle_gamma   90.00
#
_symmetry.space_group_name_H-M   'P 1'
#
loop_
_entity.id
_entity.type
_entity.pdbx_description
1 polymer ?
#
loop_
_entity_poly.entity_id
_entity_poly.type
_entity_poly.pdbx_seq_one_letter_code
_entity_poly.pdbx_strand_id
1 'polypeptide(L)'
;MDIDMDEDLFDGPAMPAPGPLPSESKLVSEAIQASVAQVSMGQLRHVSGYRPFVGYCARQGVSAVELARNIDLLIGFLRAHGVELAANPELRDAAAVFAANSLVLLRPDARWLGISGGSPLAGNDDTQFETLHLVDGLAGLPQDSLDGLLKHLHAWADEPVDDSPELEPPALAARDEPRFTRPVLPVASYVDTRGEPIDYGNRWTQREVPESAYEDRSHLERFVGLHAVAAALIRHLEASYDVRAIELTPTGAPGEGPERILRAVLLEPAGGQGAPLEFVVTDPPAAKVRAGVLNTFVFPSCDCDACDETASTAADGLEGIVLSVVAGGYRERYPSGPKRLSEYALTGLDGSGSSFGRGEPETTEPEVLRAAEDRLRLIPEGWQAWPLRSR
;
A
#
# COMPACT_ATOMS: atom_id res chain seq x y z
N MET A 1 28.72 38.26 12.71
CA MET A 1 28.89 36.80 12.91
C MET A 1 27.95 36.22 11.89
N ASP A 2 28.47 35.90 10.70
CA ASP A 2 27.67 35.34 9.62
C ASP A 2 27.17 33.98 10.10
N ILE A 3 25.87 33.91 10.38
CA ILE A 3 25.20 32.65 10.67
C ILE A 3 25.09 31.98 9.30
N ASP A 4 25.71 30.82 9.14
CA ASP A 4 25.55 29.97 7.96
C ASP A 4 24.05 29.81 7.69
N MET A 5 23.59 30.49 6.64
CA MET A 5 22.20 30.45 6.16
C MET A 5 22.06 29.45 5.02
N ASP A 6 23.07 28.60 4.83
CA ASP A 6 23.12 27.63 3.75
C ASP A 6 22.32 26.38 4.12
N GLU A 7 21.71 25.79 3.11
CA GLU A 7 20.95 24.54 3.24
C GLU A 7 21.92 23.35 3.17
N ASP A 8 22.85 23.30 4.11
CA ASP A 8 23.91 22.29 4.22
C ASP A 8 23.87 21.51 5.55
N LEU A 9 22.75 21.64 6.29
CA LEU A 9 22.56 21.03 7.61
C LEU A 9 22.40 19.51 7.59
N PHE A 10 22.07 18.94 6.42
CA PHE A 10 21.81 17.51 6.23
C PHE A 10 22.79 16.91 5.22
N ASP A 11 22.97 15.59 5.27
CA ASP A 11 23.97 14.89 4.47
C ASP A 11 23.68 14.98 2.96
N GLY A 12 24.69 15.42 2.21
CA GLY A 12 24.64 15.53 0.75
C GLY A 12 24.12 16.90 0.25
N PRO A 13 24.17 17.15 -1.06
CA PRO A 13 23.68 18.40 -1.64
C PRO A 13 22.15 18.49 -1.47
N ALA A 14 21.65 19.68 -1.10
CA ALA A 14 20.21 19.92 -1.07
C ALA A 14 19.63 19.86 -2.48
N MET A 15 18.66 18.97 -2.69
CA MET A 15 18.01 18.76 -3.97
C MET A 15 16.61 19.37 -3.97
N PRO A 16 16.05 19.77 -5.12
CA PRO A 16 14.67 20.26 -5.18
C PRO A 16 13.69 19.19 -4.71
N ALA A 17 12.58 19.62 -4.10
CA ALA A 17 11.55 18.72 -3.61
C ALA A 17 11.01 17.83 -4.76
N PRO A 18 10.72 16.54 -4.47
CA PRO A 18 10.14 15.64 -5.44
C PRO A 18 8.72 16.10 -5.84
N GLY A 19 8.30 15.71 -7.05
CA GLY A 19 6.94 15.98 -7.52
C GLY A 19 5.86 15.27 -6.68
N PRO A 20 4.57 15.62 -6.87
CA PRO A 20 3.47 14.95 -6.19
C PRO A 20 3.48 13.44 -6.48
N LEU A 21 3.19 12.66 -5.45
CA LEU A 21 3.02 11.22 -5.60
C LEU A 21 1.80 10.94 -6.48
N PRO A 22 1.87 9.96 -7.39
CA PRO A 22 0.66 9.41 -7.98
C PRO A 22 -0.20 8.82 -6.86
N SER A 23 -1.51 9.05 -6.89
CA SER A 23 -2.43 8.46 -5.91
C SER A 23 -2.35 6.93 -5.92
N GLU A 24 -2.60 6.28 -4.79
CA GLU A 24 -2.57 4.81 -4.73
C GLU A 24 -3.56 4.16 -5.72
N SER A 25 -4.69 4.80 -6.02
CA SER A 25 -5.62 4.35 -7.08
C SER A 25 -5.01 4.40 -8.49
N LYS A 26 -3.99 5.24 -8.73
CA LYS A 26 -3.23 5.24 -9.99
C LYS A 26 -2.15 4.17 -10.02
N LEU A 27 -1.67 3.62 -8.91
CA LEU A 27 -0.69 2.53 -8.93
C LEU A 27 -1.28 1.24 -9.54
N VAL A 28 -2.59 1.02 -9.40
CA VAL A 28 -3.27 -0.14 -10.03
C VAL A 28 -3.50 0.06 -11.54
N SER A 29 -3.65 1.30 -12.02
CA SER A 29 -3.83 1.60 -13.46
C SER A 29 -2.55 2.01 -14.21
N GLU A 30 -1.54 2.55 -13.54
CA GLU A 30 -0.30 3.08 -14.13
C GLU A 30 0.92 2.15 -13.92
N ALA A 31 0.71 0.91 -13.45
CA ALA A 31 1.74 -0.14 -13.41
C ALA A 31 2.37 -0.45 -14.79
N ILE A 32 1.82 0.09 -15.89
CA ILE A 32 2.31 -0.09 -17.26
C ILE A 32 3.39 0.96 -17.65
N GLN A 33 3.64 2.02 -16.89
CA GLN A 33 4.60 3.08 -17.29
C GLN A 33 5.71 3.46 -16.30
N ALA A 34 5.74 2.92 -15.08
CA ALA A 34 6.69 3.35 -14.04
C ALA A 34 8.12 2.76 -14.15
N SER A 35 8.55 2.24 -15.30
CA SER A 35 9.87 1.59 -15.47
C SER A 35 11.00 2.51 -15.95
N VAL A 36 10.78 3.83 -16.09
CA VAL A 36 11.81 4.77 -16.61
C VAL A 36 12.10 5.97 -15.68
N ALA A 37 11.37 6.13 -14.56
CA ALA A 37 11.58 7.25 -13.62
C ALA A 37 12.15 6.84 -12.24
N GLN A 38 12.21 5.54 -11.91
CA GLN A 38 12.64 5.06 -10.60
C GLN A 38 14.14 5.21 -10.30
N VAL A 39 14.96 5.66 -11.25
CA VAL A 39 16.44 5.66 -11.12
C VAL A 39 17.00 6.89 -10.37
N SER A 40 16.17 7.77 -9.79
CA SER A 40 16.67 8.93 -9.01
C SER A 40 15.91 9.26 -7.71
N MET A 41 14.81 8.59 -7.40
CA MET A 41 14.00 8.89 -6.20
C MET A 41 14.34 7.98 -4.99
N GLY A 42 14.89 6.80 -5.22
CA GLY A 42 15.17 5.81 -4.15
C GLY A 42 16.26 6.20 -3.14
N GLN A 43 16.93 7.36 -3.31
CA GLN A 43 18.03 7.81 -2.44
C GLN A 43 17.95 9.30 -2.08
N LEU A 44 16.81 9.96 -2.31
CA LEU A 44 16.69 11.38 -1.98
C LEU A 44 16.65 11.55 -0.45
N ARG A 45 17.76 12.02 0.13
CA ARG A 45 17.90 12.17 1.60
C ARG A 45 17.85 13.61 2.10
N HIS A 46 18.07 14.58 1.21
CA HIS A 46 18.16 16.00 1.56
C HIS A 46 17.46 16.86 0.51
N VAL A 47 16.41 17.57 0.95
CA VAL A 47 15.62 18.48 0.12
C VAL A 47 15.79 19.93 0.55
N SER A 48 15.95 20.84 -0.42
CA SER A 48 16.02 22.30 -0.24
C SER A 48 14.66 22.94 0.04
N GLY A 49 14.64 24.20 0.47
CA GLY A 49 13.44 24.99 0.75
C GLY A 49 13.14 25.23 2.23
N TYR A 50 14.03 24.83 3.14
CA TYR A 50 13.90 25.03 4.58
C TYR A 50 14.66 26.26 5.11
N ARG A 51 15.38 27.00 4.26
CA ARG A 51 16.13 28.21 4.64
C ARG A 51 15.32 29.24 5.45
N PRO A 52 14.04 29.55 5.12
CA PRO A 52 13.24 30.47 5.92
C PRO A 52 13.11 30.03 7.39
N PHE A 53 13.00 28.72 7.63
CA PHE A 53 12.91 28.13 8.96
C PHE A 53 14.23 28.20 9.73
N VAL A 54 15.38 27.97 9.07
CA VAL A 54 16.71 28.17 9.69
C VAL A 54 16.88 29.61 10.15
N GLY A 55 16.52 30.57 9.30
CA GLY A 55 16.54 31.98 9.66
C GLY A 55 15.60 32.33 10.82
N TYR A 56 14.46 31.63 10.93
CA TYR A 56 13.56 31.78 12.07
C TYR A 56 14.16 31.21 13.36
N CYS A 57 14.72 30.01 13.34
CA CYS A 57 15.41 29.41 14.49
C CYS A 57 16.50 30.33 15.04
N ALA A 58 17.32 30.89 14.14
CA ALA A 58 18.37 31.84 14.51
C ALA A 58 17.82 33.10 15.21
N ARG A 59 16.67 33.63 14.77
CA ARG A 59 16.00 34.78 15.43
C ARG A 59 15.43 34.43 16.80
N GLN A 60 15.03 33.18 17.02
CA GLN A 60 14.60 32.68 18.32
C GLN A 60 15.79 32.28 19.23
N GLY A 61 17.04 32.40 18.74
CA GLY A 61 18.24 32.03 19.49
C GLY A 61 18.44 30.52 19.63
N VAL A 62 17.84 29.72 18.75
CA VAL A 62 17.91 28.25 18.77
C VAL A 62 18.78 27.75 17.61
N SER A 63 19.63 26.76 17.87
CA SER A 63 20.50 26.15 16.87
C SER A 63 19.71 25.19 15.96
N ALA A 64 19.61 25.52 14.67
CA ALA A 64 18.98 24.63 13.69
C ALA A 64 19.73 23.28 13.59
N VAL A 65 21.05 23.26 13.75
CA VAL A 65 21.84 22.02 13.77
C VAL A 65 21.41 21.08 14.92
N GLU A 66 21.14 21.65 16.10
CA GLU A 66 20.68 20.87 17.26
C GLU A 66 19.26 20.32 17.03
N LEU A 67 18.37 21.14 16.47
CA LEU A 67 17.03 20.71 16.10
C LEU A 67 17.05 19.59 15.05
N ALA A 68 17.91 19.69 14.02
CA ALA A 68 18.03 18.69 12.97
C ALA A 68 18.42 17.30 13.50
N ARG A 69 19.21 17.25 14.58
CA ARG A 69 19.77 16.01 15.15
C ARG A 69 19.02 15.50 16.37
N ASN A 70 18.05 16.23 16.87
CA ASN A 70 17.31 15.89 18.09
C ASN A 70 15.81 16.10 17.87
N ILE A 71 15.12 14.99 17.63
CA ILE A 71 13.70 15.01 17.32
C ILE A 71 12.85 15.54 18.48
N ASP A 72 13.24 15.32 19.74
CA ASP A 72 12.53 15.87 20.90
C ASP A 72 12.59 17.39 20.92
N LEU A 73 13.78 17.96 20.65
CA LEU A 73 13.97 19.41 20.59
C LEU A 73 13.22 20.01 19.40
N LEU A 74 13.26 19.36 18.24
CA LEU A 74 12.52 19.82 17.06
C LEU A 74 11.02 19.83 17.31
N ILE A 75 10.44 18.73 17.78
CA ILE A 75 9.01 18.62 18.04
C ILE A 75 8.57 19.62 19.13
N GLY A 76 9.38 19.77 20.19
CA GLY A 76 9.15 20.78 21.22
C GLY A 76 9.15 22.21 20.67
N PHE A 77 10.09 22.53 19.78
CA PHE A 77 10.20 23.83 19.13
C PHE A 77 9.01 24.11 18.20
N LEU A 78 8.66 23.16 17.33
CA LEU A 78 7.52 23.26 16.41
C LEU A 78 6.21 23.47 17.17
N ARG A 79 6.01 22.75 18.28
CA ARG A 79 4.84 22.93 19.13
C ARG A 79 4.81 24.32 19.79
N ALA A 80 5.92 24.77 20.35
CA ALA A 80 6.00 26.06 21.03
C ALA A 80 5.71 27.24 20.08
N HIS A 81 6.09 27.10 18.81
CA HIS A 81 5.96 28.13 17.77
C HIS A 81 4.81 27.87 16.79
N GLY A 82 3.94 26.89 17.06
CA GLY A 82 2.92 26.44 16.11
C GLY A 82 1.92 27.53 15.70
N VAL A 83 1.61 28.49 16.59
CA VAL A 83 0.75 29.64 16.26
C VAL A 83 1.40 30.56 15.23
N GLU A 84 2.71 30.81 15.35
CA GLU A 84 3.44 31.64 14.38
C GLU A 84 3.64 30.92 13.04
N LEU A 85 3.87 29.61 13.07
CA LEU A 85 3.95 28.77 11.87
C LEU A 85 2.61 28.80 11.12
N ALA A 86 1.49 28.58 11.79
CA ALA A 86 0.16 28.61 11.19
C ALA A 86 -0.18 29.98 10.56
N ALA A 87 0.35 31.08 11.10
CA ALA A 87 0.15 32.42 10.57
C ALA A 87 1.01 32.76 9.34
N ASN A 88 2.02 31.95 9.02
CA ASN A 88 2.96 32.20 7.93
C ASN A 88 3.18 30.93 7.07
N PRO A 89 2.44 30.79 5.94
CA PRO A 89 2.52 29.61 5.09
C PRO A 89 3.93 29.29 4.57
N GLU A 90 4.71 30.29 4.17
CA GLU A 90 6.08 30.07 3.68
C GLU A 90 6.99 29.49 4.78
N LEU A 91 6.86 30.02 6.00
CA LEU A 91 7.62 29.52 7.14
C LEU A 91 7.18 28.12 7.57
N ARG A 92 5.87 27.86 7.53
CA ARG A 92 5.28 26.56 7.82
C ARG A 92 5.76 25.49 6.84
N ASP A 93 5.70 25.76 5.55
CA ASP A 93 6.10 24.81 4.52
C ASP A 93 7.62 24.54 4.62
N ALA A 94 8.42 25.59 4.90
CA ALA A 94 9.85 25.43 5.20
C ALA A 94 10.12 24.60 6.46
N ALA A 95 9.30 24.73 7.50
CA ALA A 95 9.39 23.92 8.71
C ALA A 95 9.05 22.44 8.44
N ALA A 96 8.07 22.18 7.57
CA ALA A 96 7.70 20.82 7.16
C ALA A 96 8.83 20.14 6.37
N VAL A 97 9.50 20.87 5.46
CA VAL A 97 10.70 20.37 4.77
C VAL A 97 11.84 20.09 5.75
N PHE A 98 12.07 20.98 6.71
CA PHE A 98 13.09 20.78 7.76
C PHE A 98 12.79 19.52 8.60
N ALA A 99 11.53 19.33 8.98
CA ALA A 99 11.10 18.17 9.74
C ALA A 99 11.27 16.87 8.94
N ALA A 100 10.94 16.87 7.65
CA ALA A 100 11.14 15.72 6.77
C ALA A 100 12.64 15.36 6.63
N ASN A 101 13.52 16.34 6.41
CA ASN A 101 14.97 16.11 6.39
C ASN A 101 15.49 15.56 7.73
N SER A 102 14.95 16.05 8.86
CA SER A 102 15.32 15.58 10.20
C SER A 102 14.88 14.12 10.43
N LEU A 103 13.67 13.75 10.02
CA LEU A 103 13.19 12.37 10.07
C LEU A 103 14.04 11.44 9.20
N VAL A 104 14.43 11.87 8.01
CA VAL A 104 15.34 11.11 7.15
C VAL A 104 16.71 10.94 7.79
N LEU A 105 17.21 11.94 8.53
CA LEU A 105 18.48 11.84 9.25
C LEU A 105 18.43 10.83 10.40
N LEU A 106 17.26 10.57 11.01
CA LEU A 106 17.12 9.63 12.13
C LEU A 106 17.45 8.19 11.76
N ARG A 107 17.30 7.81 10.48
CA ARG A 107 17.50 6.43 10.03
C ARG A 107 18.22 6.34 8.68
N PRO A 108 19.11 5.34 8.49
CA PRO A 108 19.85 5.17 7.24
C PRO A 108 18.99 4.64 6.07
N ASP A 109 17.86 3.98 6.35
CA ASP A 109 16.90 3.49 5.34
C ASP A 109 15.76 4.47 5.04
N ALA A 110 15.62 5.54 5.84
CA ALA A 110 14.63 6.58 5.60
C ALA A 110 15.01 7.44 4.39
N ARG A 111 14.02 7.95 3.67
CA ARG A 111 14.16 8.77 2.46
C ARG A 111 12.96 9.69 2.28
N TRP A 112 13.12 10.66 1.39
CA TRP A 112 12.00 11.40 0.83
C TRP A 112 11.23 10.52 -0.14
N LEU A 113 9.91 10.44 0.07
CA LEU A 113 9.02 9.62 -0.74
C LEU A 113 8.28 10.46 -1.77
N GLY A 114 7.93 11.71 -1.44
CA GLY A 114 7.25 12.61 -2.36
C GLY A 114 6.46 13.70 -1.67
N ILE A 115 5.44 14.21 -2.34
CA ILE A 115 4.43 15.10 -1.77
C ILE A 115 3.07 14.40 -1.85
N SER A 116 2.44 14.14 -0.71
CA SER A 116 1.09 13.55 -0.58
C SER A 116 0.12 14.62 -0.09
N GLY A 117 -0.97 14.89 -0.81
CA GLY A 117 -1.96 15.89 -0.40
C GLY A 117 -1.39 17.32 -0.19
N GLY A 118 -0.26 17.65 -0.82
CA GLY A 118 0.46 18.91 -0.58
C GLY A 118 1.41 18.90 0.62
N SER A 119 1.46 17.82 1.38
CA SER A 119 2.38 17.60 2.51
C SER A 119 3.64 16.84 2.07
N PRO A 120 4.85 17.26 2.50
CA PRO A 120 6.06 16.45 2.34
C PRO A 120 5.92 15.08 3.02
N LEU A 121 6.31 14.02 2.32
CA LEU A 121 6.28 12.65 2.81
C LEU A 121 7.71 12.11 2.95
N ALA A 122 8.07 11.74 4.18
CA ALA A 122 9.38 11.18 4.52
C ALA A 122 9.23 9.96 5.42
N GLY A 123 10.11 8.97 5.26
CA GLY A 123 10.06 7.72 6.00
C GLY A 123 10.77 6.60 5.27
N ASN A 124 10.45 5.35 5.60
CA ASN A 124 10.91 4.18 4.86
C ASN A 124 9.72 3.42 4.26
N ASP A 125 9.95 2.22 3.72
CA ASP A 125 8.89 1.41 3.11
C ASP A 125 7.78 1.01 4.10
N ASP A 126 8.11 0.92 5.39
CA ASP A 126 7.17 0.43 6.42
C ASP A 126 6.47 1.55 7.19
N THR A 127 7.03 2.76 7.24
CA THR A 127 6.49 3.86 8.05
C THR A 127 6.81 5.20 7.41
N GLN A 128 5.77 5.99 7.20
CA GLN A 128 5.83 7.25 6.46
C GLN A 128 5.16 8.36 7.29
N PHE A 129 5.71 9.57 7.19
CA PHE A 129 5.25 10.73 7.96
C PHE A 129 4.94 11.89 7.02
N GLU A 130 3.69 12.36 7.08
CA GLU A 130 3.25 13.59 6.42
C GLU A 130 3.63 14.80 7.29
N THR A 131 4.74 15.45 6.97
CA THR A 131 5.35 16.40 7.90
C THR A 131 4.63 17.74 7.98
N LEU A 132 3.85 18.13 6.97
CA LEU A 132 3.01 19.32 7.07
C LEU A 132 1.86 19.09 8.06
N HIS A 133 1.19 17.94 8.00
CA HIS A 133 0.16 17.55 8.96
C HIS A 133 0.72 17.41 10.37
N LEU A 134 1.95 16.91 10.50
CA LEU A 134 2.67 16.90 11.77
C LEU A 134 2.84 18.33 12.31
N VAL A 135 3.38 19.26 11.51
CA VAL A 135 3.60 20.66 11.91
C VAL A 135 2.28 21.34 12.30
N ASP A 136 1.22 21.19 11.51
CA ASP A 136 -0.07 21.81 11.75
C ASP A 136 -0.77 21.24 13.00
N GLY A 137 -0.61 19.94 13.28
CA GLY A 137 -1.26 19.27 14.41
C GLY A 137 -0.62 19.55 15.78
N LEU A 138 0.67 19.89 15.82
CA LEU A 138 1.44 19.95 17.07
C LEU A 138 0.98 21.02 18.07
N ALA A 139 0.56 22.19 17.59
CA ALA A 139 0.19 23.33 18.44
C ALA A 139 -0.98 23.01 19.39
N GLY A 140 -1.95 22.23 18.90
CA GLY A 140 -3.15 21.84 19.65
C GLY A 140 -3.06 20.47 20.30
N LEU A 141 -1.95 19.74 20.15
CA LEU A 141 -1.86 18.34 20.55
C LEU A 141 -1.83 18.22 22.09
N PRO A 142 -2.70 17.39 22.70
CA PRO A 142 -2.64 17.09 24.13
C PRO A 142 -1.28 16.50 24.55
N GLN A 143 -0.86 16.70 25.80
CA GLN A 143 0.45 16.24 26.27
C GLN A 143 0.61 14.72 26.13
N ASP A 144 -0.40 13.93 26.52
CA ASP A 144 -0.34 12.46 26.43
C ASP A 144 -0.18 11.99 24.98
N SER A 145 -0.83 12.69 24.03
CA SER A 145 -0.71 12.41 22.60
C SER A 145 0.67 12.79 22.06
N LEU A 146 1.26 13.88 22.57
CA LEU A 146 2.64 14.26 22.24
C LEU A 146 3.64 13.23 22.73
N ASP A 147 3.50 12.77 23.98
CA ASP A 147 4.35 11.74 24.57
C ASP A 147 4.23 10.43 23.78
N GLY A 148 3.01 10.10 23.32
CA GLY A 148 2.75 8.96 22.42
C GLY A 148 3.44 9.10 21.06
N LEU A 149 3.37 10.28 20.43
CA LEU A 149 4.05 10.58 19.18
C LEU A 149 5.57 10.47 19.31
N LEU A 150 6.17 11.09 20.33
CA LEU A 150 7.61 11.01 20.58
C LEU A 150 8.04 9.57 20.83
N LYS A 151 7.28 8.81 21.64
CA LYS A 151 7.53 7.39 21.85
C LYS A 151 7.50 6.61 20.53
N HIS A 152 6.56 6.90 19.64
CA HIS A 152 6.47 6.26 18.33
C HIS A 152 7.67 6.61 17.44
N LEU A 153 8.07 7.88 17.39
CA LEU A 153 9.24 8.33 16.62
C LEU A 153 10.55 7.71 17.14
N HIS A 154 10.75 7.63 18.45
CA HIS A 154 11.91 6.95 19.04
C HIS A 154 11.90 5.45 18.77
N ALA A 155 10.75 4.79 18.94
CA ALA A 155 10.62 3.37 18.62
C ALA A 155 10.90 3.07 17.14
N TRP A 156 10.47 3.96 16.25
CA TRP A 156 10.80 3.88 14.83
C TRP A 156 12.29 4.15 14.58
N ALA A 157 12.90 5.16 15.18
CA ALA A 157 14.32 5.48 15.00
C ALA A 157 15.27 4.36 15.49
N ASP A 158 14.92 3.70 16.60
CA ASP A 158 15.69 2.59 17.19
C ASP A 158 15.42 1.24 16.52
N GLU A 159 14.45 1.17 15.60
CA GLU A 159 14.10 -0.07 14.93
C GLU A 159 15.26 -0.52 14.01
N PRO A 160 15.64 -1.81 14.06
CA PRO A 160 16.68 -2.33 13.17
C PRO A 160 16.29 -2.19 11.71
N VAL A 161 17.24 -1.74 10.90
CA VAL A 161 17.12 -1.67 9.44
C VAL A 161 16.98 -3.09 8.90
N ASP A 162 15.99 -3.29 8.05
CA ASP A 162 15.85 -4.55 7.35
C ASP A 162 16.69 -4.57 6.06
N ASP A 163 17.84 -5.23 6.14
CA ASP A 163 18.73 -5.44 5.00
C ASP A 163 18.35 -6.70 4.18
N SER A 164 17.17 -7.29 4.42
CA SER A 164 16.70 -8.44 3.66
C SER A 164 16.53 -8.07 2.18
N PRO A 165 17.02 -8.88 1.24
CA PRO A 165 16.85 -8.59 -0.17
C PRO A 165 15.36 -8.60 -0.52
N GLU A 166 14.94 -7.69 -1.40
CA GLU A 166 13.57 -7.66 -1.92
C GLU A 166 13.16 -9.02 -2.49
N LEU A 167 11.88 -9.38 -2.32
CA LEU A 167 11.37 -10.65 -2.79
C LEU A 167 11.22 -10.60 -4.31
N GLU A 168 12.16 -11.21 -5.04
CA GLU A 168 12.06 -11.26 -6.50
C GLU A 168 10.87 -12.11 -6.95
N PRO A 169 10.08 -11.62 -7.93
CA PRO A 169 8.92 -12.34 -8.48
C PRO A 169 9.37 -13.51 -9.37
N PRO A 170 8.64 -14.66 -9.35
CA PRO A 170 9.00 -15.82 -10.17
C PRO A 170 8.92 -15.57 -11.67
N ALA A 171 9.92 -16.03 -12.42
CA ALA A 171 9.81 -16.07 -13.87
C ALA A 171 8.75 -17.09 -14.32
N LEU A 172 7.76 -16.62 -15.08
CA LEU A 172 6.75 -17.50 -15.67
C LEU A 172 7.38 -18.42 -16.74
N ALA A 173 7.11 -19.71 -16.62
CA ALA A 173 7.47 -20.67 -17.66
C ALA A 173 6.55 -20.47 -18.89
N ALA A 174 7.12 -20.54 -20.09
CA ALA A 174 6.34 -20.50 -21.32
C ALA A 174 5.47 -21.77 -21.43
N ARG A 175 4.20 -21.64 -21.06
CA ARG A 175 3.17 -22.70 -21.12
C ARG A 175 1.95 -22.18 -21.87
N ASP A 176 1.26 -23.08 -22.56
CA ASP A 176 -0.02 -22.77 -23.20
C ASP A 176 -1.12 -22.81 -22.14
N GLU A 177 -1.32 -21.67 -21.47
CA GLU A 177 -2.29 -21.57 -20.38
C GLU A 177 -3.73 -21.54 -20.92
N PRO A 178 -4.66 -22.29 -20.30
CA PRO A 178 -6.08 -22.26 -20.66
C PRO A 178 -6.63 -20.84 -20.61
N ARG A 179 -7.23 -20.39 -21.72
CA ARG A 179 -7.80 -19.05 -21.79
C ARG A 179 -9.09 -18.94 -20.97
N PHE A 180 -9.11 -18.04 -20.01
CA PHE A 180 -10.32 -17.64 -19.30
C PHE A 180 -11.19 -16.71 -20.16
N THR A 181 -12.51 -16.79 -19.99
CA THR A 181 -13.47 -15.87 -20.62
C THR A 181 -14.40 -15.30 -19.56
N ARG A 182 -14.29 -14.00 -19.31
CA ARG A 182 -15.10 -13.27 -18.33
C ARG A 182 -16.60 -13.31 -18.72
N PRO A 183 -17.51 -13.53 -17.77
CA PRO A 183 -18.93 -13.32 -17.99
C PRO A 183 -19.25 -11.84 -18.24
N VAL A 184 -20.31 -11.55 -19.00
CA VAL A 184 -20.75 -10.17 -19.19
C VAL A 184 -21.19 -9.58 -17.83
N LEU A 185 -20.58 -8.46 -17.45
CA LEU A 185 -20.92 -7.77 -16.20
C LEU A 185 -22.23 -6.98 -16.37
N PRO A 186 -23.07 -6.89 -15.33
CA PRO A 186 -24.27 -6.07 -15.38
C PRO A 186 -23.88 -4.60 -15.53
N VAL A 187 -24.42 -3.94 -16.55
CA VAL A 187 -24.32 -2.49 -16.71
C VAL A 187 -25.56 -1.87 -16.09
N ALA A 188 -25.38 -1.06 -15.05
CA ALA A 188 -26.44 -0.29 -14.44
C ALA A 188 -26.04 1.19 -14.40
N SER A 189 -27.04 2.05 -14.53
CA SER A 189 -26.88 3.49 -14.34
C SER A 189 -27.15 3.83 -12.88
N TYR A 190 -26.18 4.48 -12.25
CA TYR A 190 -26.28 5.00 -10.89
C TYR A 190 -26.54 6.50 -10.96
N VAL A 191 -27.22 7.04 -9.96
CA VAL A 191 -27.55 8.47 -9.88
C VAL A 191 -27.17 9.01 -8.53
N ASP A 192 -26.67 10.23 -8.49
CA ASP A 192 -26.30 10.89 -7.25
C ASP A 192 -27.55 11.36 -6.46
N THR A 193 -27.31 12.02 -5.32
CA THR A 193 -28.37 12.56 -4.47
C THR A 193 -29.22 13.66 -5.14
N ARG A 194 -28.76 14.21 -6.28
CA ARG A 194 -29.47 15.20 -7.10
C ARG A 194 -30.18 14.55 -8.30
N GLY A 195 -30.04 13.23 -8.48
CA GLY A 195 -30.60 12.48 -9.59
C GLY A 195 -29.75 12.55 -10.87
N GLU A 196 -28.53 13.09 -10.80
CA GLU A 196 -27.63 13.16 -11.94
C GLU A 196 -26.88 11.82 -12.12
N PRO A 197 -26.71 11.32 -13.35
CA PRO A 197 -25.99 10.08 -13.60
C PRO A 197 -24.54 10.13 -13.09
N ILE A 198 -24.12 9.06 -12.39
CA ILE A 198 -22.74 8.85 -11.96
C ILE A 198 -22.05 7.97 -13.01
N ASP A 199 -21.02 8.52 -13.64
CA ASP A 199 -20.15 7.81 -14.59
C ASP A 199 -18.94 7.22 -13.85
N TYR A 200 -19.16 6.14 -13.11
CA TYR A 200 -18.09 5.46 -12.36
C TYR A 200 -16.94 5.05 -13.28
N GLY A 201 -15.71 5.30 -12.83
CA GLY A 201 -14.46 5.13 -13.58
C GLY A 201 -14.03 6.37 -14.35
N ASN A 202 -14.90 7.39 -14.47
CA ASN A 202 -14.60 8.68 -15.09
C ASN A 202 -15.08 9.88 -14.26
N ARG A 203 -15.49 9.67 -13.01
CA ARG A 203 -16.16 10.65 -12.16
C ARG A 203 -15.26 11.85 -11.87
N TRP A 204 -13.96 11.62 -11.76
CA TRP A 204 -12.95 12.60 -11.33
C TRP A 204 -11.99 13.07 -12.42
N THR A 205 -12.13 12.59 -13.67
CA THR A 205 -11.15 12.82 -14.76
C THR A 205 -10.86 14.30 -15.06
N GLN A 206 -11.71 15.23 -14.63
CA GLN A 206 -11.56 16.68 -14.80
C GLN A 206 -11.93 17.48 -13.53
N ARG A 207 -11.96 16.82 -12.36
CA ARG A 207 -12.41 17.43 -11.10
C ARG A 207 -11.53 17.01 -9.94
N GLU A 208 -11.34 17.90 -8.99
CA GLU A 208 -10.79 17.54 -7.69
C GLU A 208 -11.75 16.60 -6.96
N VAL A 209 -11.19 15.59 -6.32
CA VAL A 209 -11.94 14.64 -5.50
C VAL A 209 -12.29 15.32 -4.18
N PRO A 210 -13.58 15.49 -3.83
CA PRO A 210 -13.97 16.05 -2.55
C PRO A 210 -13.49 15.15 -1.40
N GLU A 211 -13.04 15.75 -0.30
CA GLU A 211 -12.54 14.99 0.87
C GLU A 211 -13.59 13.97 1.37
N SER A 212 -14.87 14.35 1.39
CA SER A 212 -15.95 13.46 1.82
C SER A 212 -16.06 12.19 0.97
N ALA A 213 -15.61 12.21 -0.28
CA ALA A 213 -15.68 11.06 -1.17
C ALA A 213 -14.75 9.92 -0.72
N TYR A 214 -13.73 10.20 0.09
CA TYR A 214 -12.87 9.17 0.70
C TYR A 214 -13.59 8.41 1.83
N GLU A 215 -14.60 9.03 2.46
CA GLU A 215 -15.40 8.42 3.52
C GLU A 215 -16.72 7.84 2.98
N ASP A 216 -17.26 8.42 1.92
CA ASP A 216 -18.54 8.02 1.32
C ASP A 216 -18.42 6.66 0.58
N ARG A 217 -19.39 5.78 0.84
CA ARG A 217 -19.53 4.46 0.20
C ARG A 217 -20.91 4.32 -0.42
N SER A 218 -21.09 4.90 -1.61
CA SER A 218 -22.36 4.87 -2.34
C SER A 218 -22.39 3.68 -3.29
N HIS A 219 -23.59 3.20 -3.66
CA HIS A 219 -23.80 2.23 -4.74
C HIS A 219 -22.89 0.98 -4.70
N LEU A 220 -22.73 0.35 -3.54
CA LEU A 220 -21.92 -0.87 -3.40
C LEU A 220 -22.47 -2.05 -4.22
N GLU A 221 -23.75 -2.03 -4.55
CA GLU A 221 -24.36 -2.97 -5.49
C GLU A 221 -23.68 -2.97 -6.86
N ARG A 222 -22.91 -1.92 -7.21
CA ARG A 222 -22.13 -1.88 -8.45
C ARG A 222 -21.16 -3.03 -8.61
N PHE A 223 -20.67 -3.58 -7.51
CA PHE A 223 -19.70 -4.67 -7.50
C PHE A 223 -20.33 -6.06 -7.56
N VAL A 224 -21.65 -6.20 -7.68
CA VAL A 224 -22.34 -7.50 -7.74
C VAL A 224 -21.83 -8.41 -8.87
N GLY A 225 -21.26 -7.82 -9.93
CA GLY A 225 -20.60 -8.56 -11.01
C GLY A 225 -19.43 -9.43 -10.55
N LEU A 226 -18.74 -9.06 -9.47
CA LEU A 226 -17.60 -9.82 -8.94
C LEU A 226 -17.99 -11.23 -8.49
N HIS A 227 -19.20 -11.41 -7.97
CA HIS A 227 -19.70 -12.74 -7.62
C HIS A 227 -19.79 -13.66 -8.84
N ALA A 228 -20.22 -13.11 -9.99
CA ALA A 228 -20.31 -13.86 -11.23
C ALA A 228 -18.92 -14.20 -11.79
N VAL A 229 -17.97 -13.27 -11.69
CA VAL A 229 -16.56 -13.47 -12.13
C VAL A 229 -15.89 -14.52 -11.26
N ALA A 230 -15.96 -14.43 -9.93
CA ALA A 230 -15.40 -15.42 -9.01
C ALA A 230 -15.97 -16.82 -9.29
N ALA A 231 -17.29 -16.94 -9.47
CA ALA A 231 -17.91 -18.22 -9.82
C ALA A 231 -17.45 -18.75 -11.18
N ALA A 232 -17.20 -17.88 -12.17
CA ALA A 232 -16.69 -18.27 -13.48
C ALA A 232 -15.23 -18.71 -13.41
N LEU A 233 -14.39 -18.03 -12.64
CA LEU A 233 -12.99 -18.40 -12.40
C LEU A 233 -12.92 -19.78 -11.74
N ILE A 234 -13.68 -20.03 -10.66
CA ILE A 234 -13.73 -21.34 -10.00
C ILE A 234 -14.05 -22.45 -11.02
N ARG A 235 -15.11 -22.28 -11.81
CA ARG A 235 -15.49 -23.27 -12.84
C ARG A 235 -14.41 -23.46 -13.89
N HIS A 236 -13.76 -22.38 -14.32
CA HIS A 236 -12.68 -22.44 -15.31
C HIS A 236 -11.48 -23.21 -14.77
N LEU A 237 -11.08 -22.93 -13.52
CA LEU A 237 -9.97 -23.60 -12.86
C LEU A 237 -10.27 -25.08 -12.65
N GLU A 238 -11.46 -25.40 -12.14
CA GLU A 238 -11.93 -26.77 -11.99
C GLU A 238 -12.04 -27.52 -13.32
N ALA A 239 -12.26 -26.86 -14.45
CA ALA A 239 -12.33 -27.52 -15.75
C ALA A 239 -10.94 -27.78 -16.35
N SER A 240 -10.00 -26.87 -16.12
CA SER A 240 -8.74 -26.78 -16.88
C SER A 240 -7.54 -27.36 -16.13
N TYR A 241 -7.57 -27.36 -14.80
CA TYR A 241 -6.46 -27.78 -13.95
C TYR A 241 -6.82 -29.03 -13.14
N ASP A 242 -5.79 -29.77 -12.72
CA ASP A 242 -5.94 -30.89 -11.80
C ASP A 242 -5.97 -30.36 -10.36
N VAL A 243 -7.19 -30.05 -9.90
CA VAL A 243 -7.46 -29.41 -8.61
C VAL A 243 -8.63 -30.09 -7.93
N ARG A 244 -8.61 -30.10 -6.60
CA ARG A 244 -9.73 -30.47 -5.75
C ARG A 244 -10.43 -29.21 -5.26
N ALA A 245 -11.74 -29.11 -5.50
CA ALA A 245 -12.58 -28.06 -4.95
C ALA A 245 -13.26 -28.52 -3.66
N ILE A 246 -13.26 -27.65 -2.64
CA ILE A 246 -13.83 -27.91 -1.32
C ILE A 246 -14.69 -26.70 -0.96
N GLU A 247 -16.00 -26.91 -0.83
CA GLU A 247 -16.89 -25.90 -0.25
C GLU A 247 -16.59 -25.79 1.24
N LEU A 248 -16.18 -24.60 1.66
CA LEU A 248 -15.90 -24.31 3.06
C LEU A 248 -17.20 -23.91 3.75
N THR A 249 -17.34 -24.31 5.01
CA THR A 249 -18.39 -23.72 5.84
C THR A 249 -18.02 -22.25 6.03
N PRO A 250 -18.93 -21.29 5.76
CA PRO A 250 -18.71 -19.88 6.06
C PRO A 250 -18.57 -19.67 7.57
N THR A 251 -17.39 -19.96 8.10
CA THR A 251 -16.95 -19.47 9.40
C THR A 251 -16.33 -18.11 9.11
N GLY A 252 -16.81 -17.05 9.77
CA GLY A 252 -16.24 -15.72 9.61
C GLY A 252 -14.72 -15.82 9.68
N ALA A 253 -14.03 -15.48 8.59
CA ALA A 253 -12.57 -15.47 8.60
C ALA A 253 -12.09 -14.55 9.73
N PRO A 254 -11.01 -14.87 10.44
CA PRO A 254 -10.34 -13.88 11.27
C PRO A 254 -9.75 -12.83 10.32
N GLY A 255 -10.30 -11.62 10.31
CA GLY A 255 -9.83 -10.52 9.45
C GLY A 255 -10.94 -9.60 8.94
N GLU A 256 -11.29 -8.65 9.80
CA GLU A 256 -11.99 -7.36 9.62
C GLU A 256 -13.20 -7.21 8.67
N GLY A 257 -14.35 -6.94 9.31
CA GLY A 257 -15.56 -6.36 8.70
C GLY A 257 -16.87 -7.02 9.17
N PRO A 258 -18.00 -6.29 9.32
CA PRO A 258 -19.32 -6.87 9.58
C PRO A 258 -19.92 -7.61 8.36
N GLU A 259 -19.11 -7.86 7.33
CA GLU A 259 -19.51 -8.41 6.05
C GLU A 259 -19.99 -9.86 6.20
N ARG A 260 -21.12 -10.16 5.58
CA ARG A 260 -21.66 -11.52 5.61
C ARG A 260 -21.00 -12.34 4.50
N ILE A 261 -20.28 -13.40 4.86
CA ILE A 261 -19.78 -14.38 3.89
C ILE A 261 -20.97 -15.11 3.26
N LEU A 262 -21.06 -15.06 1.93
CA LEU A 262 -22.10 -15.73 1.15
C LEU A 262 -21.66 -17.11 0.67
N ARG A 263 -20.38 -17.25 0.28
CA ARG A 263 -19.79 -18.51 -0.18
C ARG A 263 -18.28 -18.48 -0.02
N ALA A 264 -17.69 -19.62 0.32
CA ALA A 264 -16.25 -19.82 0.41
C ALA A 264 -15.85 -21.15 -0.26
N VAL A 265 -14.88 -21.13 -1.17
CA VAL A 265 -14.42 -22.31 -1.92
C VAL A 265 -12.89 -22.36 -1.90
N LEU A 266 -12.34 -23.45 -1.37
CA LEU A 266 -10.91 -23.74 -1.45
C LEU A 266 -10.62 -24.63 -2.66
N LEU A 267 -9.68 -24.21 -3.49
CA LEU A 267 -9.13 -24.98 -4.59
C LEU A 267 -7.69 -25.40 -4.25
N GLU A 268 -7.46 -26.71 -4.17
CA GLU A 268 -6.15 -27.28 -3.90
C GLU A 268 -5.58 -27.95 -5.15
N PRO A 269 -4.42 -27.50 -5.68
CA PRO A 269 -3.80 -28.14 -6.82
C PRO A 269 -3.21 -29.50 -6.46
N ALA A 270 -3.28 -30.44 -7.40
CA ALA A 270 -2.65 -31.75 -7.25
C ALA A 270 -1.13 -31.62 -7.06
N GLY A 271 -0.53 -32.59 -6.33
CA GLY A 271 0.90 -32.60 -6.02
C GLY A 271 1.33 -31.60 -4.93
N GLY A 272 0.46 -30.67 -4.54
CA GLY A 272 0.65 -29.80 -3.38
C GLY A 272 1.89 -28.90 -3.47
N GLN A 273 2.35 -28.56 -4.68
CA GLN A 273 3.46 -27.62 -4.90
C GLN A 273 2.99 -26.26 -5.44
N GLY A 274 1.76 -26.17 -5.95
CA GLY A 274 1.14 -24.90 -6.32
C GLY A 274 0.38 -24.26 -5.16
N ALA A 275 0.25 -22.94 -5.21
CA ALA A 275 -0.46 -22.17 -4.20
C ALA A 275 -1.94 -22.57 -4.20
N PRO A 276 -2.52 -23.04 -3.09
CA PRO A 276 -3.98 -23.15 -3.01
C PRO A 276 -4.63 -21.77 -3.17
N LEU A 277 -5.86 -21.75 -3.68
CA LEU A 277 -6.66 -20.54 -3.80
C LEU A 277 -7.97 -20.70 -3.04
N GLU A 278 -8.22 -19.84 -2.05
CA GLU A 278 -9.51 -19.75 -1.39
C GLU A 278 -10.28 -18.53 -1.91
N PHE A 279 -11.42 -18.76 -2.55
CA PHE A 279 -12.34 -17.72 -2.99
C PHE A 279 -13.40 -17.50 -1.93
N VAL A 280 -13.60 -16.25 -1.51
CA VAL A 280 -14.66 -15.83 -0.61
C VAL A 280 -15.44 -14.71 -1.27
N VAL A 281 -16.77 -14.79 -1.27
CA VAL A 281 -17.65 -13.69 -1.72
C VAL A 281 -18.57 -13.25 -0.58
N THR A 282 -18.82 -11.95 -0.47
CA THR A 282 -19.46 -11.33 0.70
C THR A 282 -20.65 -10.44 0.34
N ASP A 283 -21.34 -9.95 1.37
CA ASP A 283 -22.35 -8.88 1.31
C ASP A 283 -21.95 -7.76 2.30
N PRO A 284 -21.75 -6.50 1.86
CA PRO A 284 -21.91 -5.96 0.49
C PRO A 284 -21.01 -6.66 -0.56
N PRO A 285 -21.31 -6.57 -1.87
CA PRO A 285 -20.65 -7.39 -2.87
C PRO A 285 -19.15 -7.16 -2.96
N ALA A 286 -18.38 -8.19 -2.63
CA ALA A 286 -16.92 -8.22 -2.81
C ALA A 286 -16.46 -9.65 -3.09
N ALA A 287 -15.24 -9.80 -3.61
CA ALA A 287 -14.54 -11.06 -3.77
C ALA A 287 -13.17 -10.95 -3.08
N LYS A 288 -12.85 -11.93 -2.23
CA LYS A 288 -11.55 -12.08 -1.58
C LYS A 288 -10.91 -13.36 -2.09
N VAL A 289 -9.61 -13.32 -2.38
CA VAL A 289 -8.84 -14.48 -2.82
C VAL A 289 -7.64 -14.64 -1.89
N ARG A 290 -7.64 -15.69 -1.08
CA ARG A 290 -6.43 -16.08 -0.34
C ARG A 290 -5.58 -16.94 -1.25
N ALA A 291 -4.32 -16.54 -1.47
CA ALA A 291 -3.36 -17.31 -2.24
C ALA A 291 -2.25 -17.84 -1.33
N GLY A 292 -1.89 -19.10 -1.49
CA GLY A 292 -0.81 -19.69 -0.71
C GLY A 292 -1.21 -19.87 0.74
N VAL A 293 -0.39 -19.37 1.68
CA VAL A 293 -0.61 -19.54 3.12
C VAL A 293 -0.96 -18.27 3.89
N LEU A 294 -0.58 -17.07 3.41
CA LEU A 294 -0.67 -15.86 4.26
C LEU A 294 -1.37 -14.65 3.64
N ASN A 295 -1.50 -14.54 2.32
CA ASN A 295 -1.96 -13.30 1.69
C ASN A 295 -3.37 -13.41 1.12
N THR A 296 -4.25 -12.47 1.46
CA THR A 296 -5.57 -12.29 0.85
C THR A 296 -5.61 -11.02 0.00
N PHE A 297 -6.11 -11.16 -1.22
CA PHE A 297 -6.38 -10.08 -2.15
C PHE A 297 -7.87 -9.75 -2.13
N VAL A 298 -8.23 -8.48 -2.01
CA VAL A 298 -9.63 -8.02 -1.88
C VAL A 298 -10.05 -7.22 -3.11
N PHE A 299 -11.26 -7.49 -3.60
CA PHE A 299 -11.85 -6.85 -4.76
C PHE A 299 -13.30 -6.42 -4.45
N PRO A 300 -13.66 -5.13 -4.61
CA PRO A 300 -12.80 -4.03 -5.03
C PRO A 300 -11.65 -3.79 -4.06
N SER A 301 -10.55 -3.21 -4.55
CA SER A 301 -9.42 -2.82 -3.71
C SER A 301 -9.79 -1.69 -2.74
N CYS A 302 -10.76 -0.87 -3.15
CA CYS A 302 -11.27 0.26 -2.40
C CYS A 302 -12.76 0.46 -2.71
N ASP A 303 -13.60 0.54 -1.68
CA ASP A 303 -15.05 0.67 -1.82
C ASP A 303 -15.56 2.12 -1.77
N CYS A 304 -14.68 3.09 -1.51
CA CYS A 304 -15.06 4.50 -1.40
C CYS A 304 -15.34 5.13 -2.77
N ASP A 305 -16.09 6.22 -2.74
CA ASP A 305 -16.49 6.99 -3.91
C ASP A 305 -15.31 7.76 -4.56
N ALA A 306 -14.26 8.06 -3.79
CA ALA A 306 -13.05 8.74 -4.27
C ALA A 306 -12.20 7.88 -5.20
N CYS A 307 -12.04 6.58 -4.88
CA CYS A 307 -11.27 5.64 -5.69
C CYS A 307 -11.90 5.41 -7.07
N ASP A 308 -13.21 5.65 -7.20
CA ASP A 308 -13.98 5.54 -8.45
C ASP A 308 -13.84 4.17 -9.14
N GLU A 309 -13.58 3.13 -8.35
CA GLU A 309 -13.38 1.77 -8.83
C GLU A 309 -14.69 1.20 -9.40
N THR A 310 -14.58 0.53 -10.55
CA THR A 310 -15.70 -0.11 -11.25
C THR A 310 -15.67 -1.62 -11.05
N ALA A 311 -16.80 -2.29 -11.29
CA ALA A 311 -16.81 -3.76 -11.33
C ALA A 311 -15.89 -4.35 -12.41
N SER A 312 -15.64 -3.63 -13.51
CA SER A 312 -14.76 -4.10 -14.57
C SER A 312 -13.30 -4.06 -14.13
N THR A 313 -12.85 -2.93 -13.56
CA THR A 313 -11.47 -2.76 -13.08
C THR A 313 -11.18 -3.71 -11.92
N ALA A 314 -12.13 -3.88 -11.00
CA ALA A 314 -12.03 -4.86 -9.92
C ALA A 314 -11.95 -6.31 -10.46
N ALA A 315 -12.71 -6.62 -11.51
CA ALA A 315 -12.65 -7.93 -12.17
C ALA A 315 -11.32 -8.16 -12.92
N ASP A 316 -10.76 -7.11 -13.54
CA ASP A 316 -9.43 -7.17 -14.17
C ASP A 316 -8.36 -7.56 -13.13
N GLY A 317 -8.37 -6.91 -11.96
CA GLY A 317 -7.46 -7.24 -10.85
C GLY A 317 -7.66 -8.67 -10.33
N LEU A 318 -8.90 -9.08 -10.09
CA LEU A 318 -9.22 -10.44 -9.62
C LEU A 318 -8.72 -11.51 -10.59
N GLU A 319 -8.96 -11.32 -11.89
CA GLU A 319 -8.50 -12.24 -12.93
C GLU A 319 -6.99 -12.26 -13.05
N GLY A 320 -6.36 -11.09 -13.04
CA GLY A 320 -4.91 -10.95 -13.12
C GLY A 320 -4.20 -11.71 -12.01
N ILE A 321 -4.61 -11.53 -10.75
CA ILE A 321 -4.04 -12.24 -9.59
C ILE A 321 -4.26 -13.76 -9.76
N VAL A 322 -5.50 -14.20 -9.94
CA VAL A 322 -5.84 -15.62 -9.98
C VAL A 322 -5.09 -16.35 -11.08
N LEU A 323 -5.10 -15.80 -12.30
CA LEU A 323 -4.46 -16.45 -13.45
C LEU A 323 -2.94 -16.47 -13.35
N SER A 324 -2.34 -15.42 -12.75
CA SER A 324 -0.89 -15.37 -12.52
C SER A 324 -0.44 -16.36 -11.44
N VAL A 325 -1.23 -16.53 -10.37
CA VAL A 325 -0.94 -17.52 -9.32
C VAL A 325 -0.98 -18.95 -9.88
N VAL A 326 -2.03 -19.31 -10.63
CA VAL A 326 -2.14 -20.67 -11.18
C VAL A 326 -1.09 -20.94 -12.26
N ALA A 327 -0.59 -19.91 -12.94
CA ALA A 327 0.53 -20.00 -13.88
C ALA A 327 1.91 -20.12 -13.19
N GLY A 328 1.97 -20.07 -11.85
CA GLY A 328 3.21 -20.20 -11.08
C GLY A 328 4.00 -18.91 -10.97
N GLY A 329 3.37 -17.76 -11.22
CA GLY A 329 4.00 -16.45 -11.10
C GLY A 329 4.02 -15.92 -9.68
N TYR A 330 3.70 -16.71 -8.66
CA TYR A 330 3.46 -16.25 -7.29
C TYR A 330 4.47 -16.80 -6.29
N ARG A 331 5.03 -15.90 -5.48
CA ARG A 331 5.94 -16.21 -4.38
C ARG A 331 5.48 -15.46 -3.14
N GLU A 332 5.63 -16.11 -1.99
CA GLU A 332 5.43 -15.45 -0.70
C GLU A 332 6.57 -15.80 0.25
N ARG A 333 6.85 -14.90 1.18
CA ARG A 333 7.94 -15.03 2.16
C ARG A 333 7.44 -14.62 3.54
N TYR A 334 7.71 -15.48 4.51
CA TYR A 334 7.48 -15.20 5.91
C TYR A 334 8.41 -16.06 6.78
N PRO A 335 8.97 -15.52 7.88
CA PRO A 335 8.96 -14.11 8.25
C PRO A 335 9.92 -13.29 7.36
N SER A 336 9.55 -12.05 7.04
CA SER A 336 10.48 -11.07 6.49
C SER A 336 10.87 -10.02 7.52
N GLY A 337 12.17 -9.78 7.65
CA GLY A 337 12.71 -8.77 8.53
C GLY A 337 12.45 -8.98 10.04
N PRO A 338 12.86 -8.00 10.86
CA PRO A 338 12.72 -8.06 12.32
C PRO A 338 11.25 -7.98 12.78
N LYS A 339 10.39 -7.30 12.02
CA LYS A 339 8.95 -7.20 12.24
C LYS A 339 8.18 -8.47 11.86
N ARG A 340 8.85 -9.47 11.27
CA ARG A 340 8.22 -10.70 10.79
C ARG A 340 7.02 -10.41 9.89
N LEU A 341 7.23 -9.60 8.86
CA LEU A 341 6.18 -9.24 7.90
C LEU A 341 5.92 -10.40 6.93
N SER A 342 4.70 -10.44 6.42
CA SER A 342 4.32 -11.25 5.25
C SER A 342 4.63 -10.45 4.00
N GLU A 343 5.25 -11.11 3.02
CA GLU A 343 5.55 -10.54 1.72
C GLU A 343 5.06 -11.44 0.60
N TYR A 344 4.69 -10.84 -0.52
CA TYR A 344 4.47 -11.54 -1.76
C TYR A 344 5.07 -10.82 -2.95
N ALA A 345 5.38 -11.60 -3.98
CA ALA A 345 5.79 -11.12 -5.29
C ALA A 345 5.03 -11.91 -6.35
N LEU A 346 4.57 -11.22 -7.39
CA LEU A 346 3.75 -11.78 -8.45
C LEU A 346 4.24 -11.30 -9.82
N THR A 347 4.39 -12.21 -10.78
CA THR A 347 4.56 -11.88 -12.20
C THR A 347 3.24 -12.07 -12.94
N GLY A 348 2.79 -11.03 -13.63
CA GLY A 348 1.55 -11.01 -14.39
C GLY A 348 1.61 -11.93 -15.62
N LEU A 349 0.62 -12.82 -15.75
CA LEU A 349 0.50 -13.75 -16.89
C LEU A 349 0.32 -13.03 -18.24
N ASP A 350 -0.35 -11.89 -18.22
CA ASP A 350 -0.64 -11.05 -19.39
C ASP A 350 0.53 -10.16 -19.81
N GLY A 351 1.67 -10.24 -19.12
CA GLY A 351 2.83 -9.38 -19.35
C GLY A 351 2.68 -7.97 -18.77
N SER A 352 1.71 -7.76 -17.87
CA SER A 352 1.52 -6.50 -17.12
C SER A 352 2.70 -6.10 -16.24
N GLY A 353 3.69 -6.99 -16.07
CA GLY A 353 4.90 -6.75 -15.28
C GLY A 353 4.90 -7.57 -14.01
N SER A 354 5.47 -7.03 -12.94
CA SER A 354 5.46 -7.67 -11.63
C SER A 354 4.84 -6.75 -10.58
N SER A 355 4.17 -7.34 -9.60
CA SER A 355 3.66 -6.65 -8.41
C SER A 355 4.26 -7.27 -7.15
N PHE A 356 4.32 -6.47 -6.10
CA PHE A 356 4.87 -6.83 -4.79
C PHE A 356 3.97 -6.26 -3.71
N GLY A 357 3.93 -6.92 -2.56
CA GLY A 357 3.28 -6.39 -1.37
C GLY A 357 3.94 -6.91 -0.10
N ARG A 358 3.89 -6.07 0.93
CA ARG A 358 4.49 -6.32 2.23
C ARG A 358 3.56 -5.78 3.30
N GLY A 359 3.34 -6.55 4.37
CA GLY A 359 2.49 -6.11 5.46
C GLY A 359 2.51 -7.08 6.64
N GLU A 360 1.79 -6.71 7.70
CA GLU A 360 1.56 -7.64 8.79
C GLU A 360 0.73 -8.85 8.29
N PRO A 361 1.01 -10.08 8.76
CA PRO A 361 0.16 -11.22 8.45
C PRO A 361 -1.27 -10.97 8.94
N GLU A 362 -2.27 -11.36 8.15
CA GLU A 362 -3.69 -11.21 8.51
C GLU A 362 -4.07 -11.95 9.79
N THR A 363 -3.37 -13.05 10.09
CA THR A 363 -3.56 -13.82 11.32
C THR A 363 -2.44 -13.56 12.32
N THR A 364 -2.84 -13.43 13.59
CA THR A 364 -1.91 -13.34 14.72
C THR A 364 -1.74 -14.68 15.43
N GLU A 365 -2.39 -15.76 14.95
CA GLU A 365 -2.33 -17.07 15.58
C GLU A 365 -0.95 -17.72 15.42
N PRO A 366 -0.20 -17.97 16.52
CA PRO A 366 1.18 -18.43 16.43
C PRO A 366 1.35 -19.80 15.75
N GLU A 367 0.35 -20.68 15.86
CA GLU A 367 0.39 -22.01 15.24
C GLU A 367 0.27 -21.92 13.72
N VAL A 368 -0.61 -21.04 13.22
CA VAL A 368 -0.78 -20.79 11.78
C VAL A 368 0.48 -20.15 11.21
N LEU A 369 1.04 -19.14 11.87
CA LEU A 369 2.27 -18.47 11.43
C LEU A 369 3.47 -19.41 11.39
N ARG A 370 3.61 -20.31 12.38
CA ARG A 370 4.67 -21.33 12.39
C ARG A 370 4.48 -22.34 11.26
N ALA A 371 3.25 -22.79 11.01
CA ALA A 371 2.96 -23.69 9.90
C ALA A 371 3.24 -23.03 8.53
N ALA A 372 2.90 -21.75 8.38
CA ALA A 372 3.25 -20.96 7.20
C ALA A 372 4.76 -20.85 7.02
N GLU A 373 5.51 -20.50 8.08
CA GLU A 373 6.98 -20.43 8.05
C GLU A 373 7.60 -21.78 7.62
N ASP A 374 7.16 -22.89 8.22
CA ASP A 374 7.66 -24.23 7.86
C ASP A 374 7.32 -24.59 6.42
N ARG A 375 6.13 -24.20 5.94
CA ARG A 375 5.70 -24.44 4.57
C ARG A 375 6.53 -23.65 3.56
N LEU A 376 6.72 -22.35 3.79
CA LEU A 376 7.43 -21.46 2.87
C LEU A 376 8.92 -21.78 2.78
N ARG A 377 9.51 -22.32 3.85
CA ARG A 377 10.88 -22.85 3.83
C ARG A 377 11.06 -23.99 2.83
N LEU A 378 10.00 -24.72 2.47
CA LEU A 378 10.04 -25.83 1.50
C LEU A 378 9.89 -25.36 0.04
N ILE A 379 9.48 -24.11 -0.18
CA ILE A 379 9.26 -23.53 -1.52
C ILE A 379 9.97 -22.18 -1.67
N PRO A 380 11.31 -22.13 -1.49
CA PRO A 380 12.05 -20.86 -1.51
C PRO A 380 11.97 -20.11 -2.84
N GLU A 381 11.77 -20.84 -3.94
CA GLU A 381 11.63 -20.29 -5.31
C GLU A 381 10.19 -19.86 -5.64
N GLY A 382 9.26 -19.98 -4.67
CA GLY A 382 7.84 -19.68 -4.87
C GLY A 382 7.01 -20.91 -5.21
N TRP A 383 5.73 -20.66 -5.47
CA TRP A 383 4.74 -21.68 -5.72
C TRP A 383 4.81 -22.16 -7.17
N GLN A 384 4.74 -23.47 -7.37
CA GLN A 384 4.73 -24.03 -8.72
C GLN A 384 3.41 -23.74 -9.43
N ALA A 385 3.51 -23.63 -10.74
CA ALA A 385 2.33 -23.55 -11.58
C ALA A 385 1.44 -24.78 -11.42
N TRP A 386 0.12 -24.59 -11.47
CA TRP A 386 -0.83 -25.67 -11.28
C TRP A 386 -0.72 -26.70 -12.41
N PRO A 387 -0.86 -28.00 -12.09
CA PRO A 387 -0.89 -29.04 -13.11
C PRO A 387 -2.16 -28.90 -13.94
N LEU A 388 -2.01 -28.98 -15.27
CA LEU A 388 -3.16 -29.03 -16.16
C LEU A 388 -3.84 -30.39 -16.04
N ARG A 389 -5.17 -30.41 -16.15
CA ARG A 389 -5.91 -31.66 -16.19
C ARG A 389 -5.53 -32.42 -17.47
N SER A 390 -5.16 -33.68 -17.33
CA SER A 390 -4.97 -34.57 -18.49
C SER A 390 -6.29 -34.69 -19.26
N ARG A 391 -6.26 -34.41 -20.57
CA ARG A 391 -7.42 -34.59 -21.45
C ARG A 391 -7.83 -36.04 -21.60
#